data_AF-H2ULN9-F1
#
_entry.id   AF-H2ULN9-F1
#
_cell.length_a   1.000
_cell.length_b   1.000
_cell.length_c   1.000
_cell.angle_alpha   90.00
_cell.angle_beta   90.00
_cell.angle_gamma   90.00
#
_symmetry.space_group_name_H-M   'P 1'
#
loop_
_entity.id
_entity.type
_entity.pdbx_description
1 polymer ?
#
loop_
_entity_poly.entity_id
_entity_poly.type
_entity_poly.pdbx_seq_one_letter_code
_entity_poly.pdbx_strand_id
1 'polypeptide(L)'
;MCVCVCVCVCVCVCVCVCVCVCLILCTSACESAASRAPGTSPPVLRRGREAASLTLCSHAGRRPVELQFIQKSCRQVRPSEFPGCVREEREVNMGSSSSSYAPRTIYLDVDGKVQKVVFSRHCSPCDIKELLCSSSNIPRNTAIMVVDPEGALVSIDPTMPTNSPNSLYKVIPVSTGQLGDKEDIFQNVLSQVAEQFSRAFRINELKTEVTNRLAMLEKRVELEGLKVVEIEKCKNDLKKLRDEMTSRGGGRVNCPCKYNFSDDGKKVTPRRDVPNYPKYTLSQETVEALKKPTFDVWHWEHNEMLSCLEYMYHDLGLVKEFNMNPITLKRWLLAIQENYRNNPFHNFRHCFCVSQMMYGMIHLCNLQEKLTLTDMGILMTAAVCHDLDHPGYNNTYQINARTELAVRYNDISPLENHHCAVAFQILSLPECNIFANVDLEAFKQIRQGIITLILATDMARHGEILDSFKQKVDNFDFTNEEHVTCLKMVLIKCCDISNEVRPTEVAEPWVDCLLEEYFMQSDREKSEGLPVAPFMDRDKVTKPTAQIGFIKFVLIPMFETVMKLFPQIEEIMVQPLRDSRDHYEELKQIDDAMTESSFVLK
;
A
#
# COMPACT_ATOMS: atom_id res chain seq x y z
N MET A 1 -13.92 20.69 34.52
CA MET A 1 -15.16 21.34 34.02
C MET A 1 -15.87 20.38 33.11
N CYS A 2 -17.19 20.21 33.25
CA CYS A 2 -17.98 19.49 32.25
C CYS A 2 -18.27 20.42 31.07
N VAL A 3 -18.18 19.90 29.84
CA VAL A 3 -18.59 20.60 28.62
C VAL A 3 -19.73 19.80 28.01
N CYS A 4 -20.96 20.30 28.14
CA CYS A 4 -22.09 19.78 27.36
C CYS A 4 -22.02 20.35 25.94
N VAL A 5 -22.14 19.48 24.94
CA VAL A 5 -22.32 19.87 23.54
C VAL A 5 -23.72 19.45 23.12
N CYS A 6 -24.61 20.41 22.93
CA CYS A 6 -25.90 20.17 22.31
C CYS A 6 -25.76 20.32 20.80
N VAL A 7 -26.06 19.26 20.04
CA VAL A 7 -26.12 19.31 18.57
C VAL A 7 -27.59 19.29 18.16
N CYS A 8 -28.09 20.43 17.69
CA CYS A 8 -29.39 20.49 17.02
C CYS A 8 -29.17 20.28 15.51
N VAL A 9 -29.76 19.21 14.96
CA VAL A 9 -29.75 18.95 13.51
C VAL A 9 -31.09 19.41 12.94
N CYS A 10 -31.05 20.42 12.08
CA CYS A 10 -32.17 20.77 11.20
C CYS A 10 -31.77 20.43 9.76
N VAL A 11 -32.58 19.61 9.11
CA VAL A 11 -32.35 19.17 7.73
C VAL A 11 -32.93 20.21 6.77
N CYS A 12 -32.10 20.71 5.84
CA CYS A 12 -32.41 20.92 4.40
C CYS A 12 -31.44 21.91 3.71
N VAL A 13 -30.87 21.47 2.59
CA VAL A 13 -30.32 22.26 1.46
C VAL A 13 -29.19 23.28 1.76
N CYS A 14 -27.95 22.84 1.53
CA CYS A 14 -26.79 23.58 1.00
C CYS A 14 -26.53 25.04 1.43
N VAL A 15 -25.72 25.29 2.47
CA VAL A 15 -24.69 26.37 2.53
C VAL A 15 -23.53 25.95 3.46
N CYS A 16 -22.33 26.47 3.18
CA CYS A 16 -21.07 26.40 3.92
C CYS A 16 -21.17 26.49 5.47
N VAL A 17 -20.31 25.74 6.16
CA VAL A 17 -20.06 25.91 7.61
C VAL A 17 -18.98 26.96 7.83
N CYS A 18 -19.34 28.09 8.46
CA CYS A 18 -18.38 29.06 8.99
C CYS A 18 -18.12 28.78 10.49
N VAL A 19 -16.90 28.40 10.85
CA VAL A 19 -16.48 28.28 12.26
C VAL A 19 -15.71 29.53 12.67
N CYS A 20 -16.33 30.39 13.47
CA CYS A 20 -15.68 31.56 14.06
C CYS A 20 -15.06 31.20 15.41
N VAL A 21 -13.73 31.09 15.48
CA VAL A 21 -13.00 30.95 16.76
C VAL A 21 -12.51 32.32 17.23
N CYS A 22 -13.18 32.90 18.23
CA CYS A 22 -12.72 34.13 18.87
C CYS A 22 -11.73 33.81 20.01
N LEU A 23 -10.43 33.98 19.75
CA LEU A 23 -9.39 33.95 20.78
C LEU A 23 -9.27 35.32 21.47
N ILE A 24 -9.88 35.46 22.64
CA ILE A 24 -9.64 36.61 23.53
C ILE A 24 -8.47 36.28 24.45
N LEU A 25 -7.29 36.82 24.14
CA LEU A 25 -6.14 36.81 25.04
C LEU A 25 -6.22 38.01 26.00
N CYS A 26 -6.71 37.77 27.22
CA CYS A 26 -6.61 38.72 28.32
C CYS A 26 -5.30 38.54 29.08
N THR A 27 -4.38 39.50 28.96
CA THR A 27 -3.25 39.67 29.88
C THR A 27 -3.27 41.08 30.49
N SER A 28 -3.73 41.17 31.72
CA SER A 28 -3.41 42.24 32.68
C SER A 28 -1.98 42.04 33.20
N ALA A 29 -1.23 43.04 33.66
CA ALA A 29 -1.37 44.51 33.61
C ALA A 29 0.00 45.15 33.94
N CYS A 30 0.26 46.39 33.50
CA CYS A 30 0.77 47.46 34.36
C CYS A 30 0.80 48.84 33.67
N GLU A 31 0.88 49.89 34.47
CA GLU A 31 0.77 51.31 34.12
C GLU A 31 2.07 51.83 33.43
N SER A 32 2.07 52.86 32.60
CA SER A 32 1.77 54.25 32.98
C SER A 32 1.78 55.22 31.78
N ALA A 33 1.36 56.47 31.99
CA ALA A 33 0.89 57.40 30.96
C ALA A 33 1.96 58.25 30.23
N ALA A 34 1.69 58.68 28.98
CA ALA A 34 1.83 60.08 28.51
C ALA A 34 1.36 60.35 27.06
N SER A 35 0.16 60.95 26.93
CA SER A 35 -0.24 62.06 26.02
C SER A 35 0.32 62.29 24.58
N ARG A 36 -0.65 62.53 23.66
CA ARG A 36 -0.67 63.49 22.50
C ARG A 36 0.14 63.14 21.22
N ALA A 37 -0.51 62.79 20.10
CA ALA A 37 -1.29 63.64 19.17
C ALA A 37 -0.42 64.39 18.11
N PRO A 38 -0.93 64.69 16.89
CA PRO A 38 -0.24 64.23 15.67
C PRO A 38 0.09 65.29 14.60
N GLY A 39 0.79 64.86 13.55
CA GLY A 39 0.56 65.31 12.16
C GLY A 39 1.70 66.04 11.47
N THR A 40 2.01 65.61 10.24
CA THR A 40 1.99 66.39 8.97
C THR A 40 2.86 65.75 7.89
N SER A 41 2.47 65.96 6.63
CA SER A 41 2.89 65.20 5.44
C SER A 41 4.08 65.86 4.70
N PRO A 42 4.63 65.27 3.60
CA PRO A 42 6.04 65.42 3.19
C PRO A 42 6.28 66.61 2.24
N PRO A 43 7.48 66.76 1.62
CA PRO A 43 7.63 66.19 0.27
C PRO A 43 9.07 65.83 -0.25
N VAL A 44 9.11 64.94 -1.26
CA VAL A 44 9.88 65.08 -2.54
C VAL A 44 11.41 64.80 -2.65
N LEU A 45 11.70 63.63 -3.25
CA LEU A 45 12.60 63.33 -4.40
C LEU A 45 14.16 63.22 -4.32
N ARG A 46 14.63 62.22 -5.11
CA ARG A 46 15.95 61.99 -5.77
C ARG A 46 17.11 61.44 -4.93
N ARG A 47 18.14 60.78 -5.51
CA ARG A 47 18.31 59.89 -6.70
C ARG A 47 19.79 59.44 -6.77
N GLY A 48 20.07 58.16 -7.03
CA GLY A 48 21.43 57.61 -7.29
C GLY A 48 21.91 56.73 -6.13
N ARG A 49 22.38 55.48 -6.31
CA ARG A 49 23.30 54.79 -7.25
C ARG A 49 24.74 54.71 -6.71
N GLU A 50 25.32 53.53 -6.98
CA GLU A 50 26.73 53.12 -6.80
C GLU A 50 27.20 52.85 -5.35
N ALA A 51 28.22 52.02 -5.08
CA ALA A 51 28.70 50.73 -5.65
C ALA A 51 30.06 50.38 -4.97
N ALA A 52 30.50 49.12 -5.10
CA ALA A 52 31.78 48.55 -4.60
C ALA A 52 31.90 48.44 -3.06
N SER A 53 32.32 47.33 -2.42
CA SER A 53 33.18 46.16 -2.75
C SER A 53 34.70 46.39 -2.68
N LEU A 54 35.36 45.63 -1.78
CA LEU A 54 36.80 45.27 -1.63
C LEU A 54 36.90 44.49 -0.28
N THR A 55 37.87 43.61 0.04
CA THR A 55 38.64 42.58 -0.70
C THR A 55 39.29 41.69 0.38
N LEU A 56 38.90 40.41 0.52
CA LEU A 56 39.61 39.22 0.02
C LEU A 56 41.06 39.07 0.53
N CYS A 57 41.35 38.02 1.30
CA CYS A 57 42.68 37.40 1.31
C CYS A 57 42.61 35.91 1.71
N SER A 58 43.55 35.11 1.20
CA SER A 58 43.60 33.65 1.26
C SER A 58 45.06 33.17 1.39
N HIS A 59 45.30 31.93 1.85
CA HIS A 59 46.20 30.93 1.23
C HIS A 59 46.35 29.64 2.06
N ALA A 60 46.87 28.57 1.44
CA ALA A 60 46.98 27.20 1.96
C ALA A 60 48.41 26.62 1.82
N GLY A 61 48.67 25.45 2.42
CA GLY A 61 49.93 24.70 2.26
C GLY A 61 49.85 23.22 2.73
N ARG A 62 50.60 22.31 2.08
CA ARG A 62 50.67 20.84 2.33
C ARG A 62 52.14 20.36 2.53
N ARG A 63 52.33 19.09 2.96
CA ARG A 63 53.38 18.07 2.61
C ARG A 63 54.09 17.38 3.85
N PRO A 64 54.88 16.26 3.73
CA PRO A 64 54.35 14.87 3.91
C PRO A 64 55.32 13.80 4.56
N VAL A 65 54.97 12.50 4.47
CA VAL A 65 55.80 11.24 4.50
C VAL A 65 56.34 10.69 5.86
N GLU A 66 56.00 9.43 6.20
CA GLU A 66 56.98 8.32 6.36
C GLU A 66 56.33 6.91 6.44
N LEU A 67 57.15 5.85 6.27
CA LEU A 67 56.75 4.46 6.03
C LEU A 67 57.73 3.51 6.78
N GLN A 68 57.25 2.53 7.55
CA GLN A 68 58.12 1.49 8.14
C GLN A 68 57.51 0.08 8.09
N PHE A 69 58.39 -0.89 7.79
CA PHE A 69 58.15 -2.33 7.77
C PHE A 69 58.61 -2.97 9.10
N ILE A 70 57.86 -3.94 9.62
CA ILE A 70 58.42 -5.02 10.48
C ILE A 70 57.85 -6.38 10.03
N GLN A 71 58.71 -7.39 10.02
CA GLN A 71 58.48 -8.76 9.54
C GLN A 71 58.90 -9.76 10.65
N LYS A 72 58.40 -11.01 10.59
CA LYS A 72 58.60 -12.20 11.50
C LYS A 72 57.36 -12.50 12.38
N SER A 73 56.95 -13.76 12.62
CA SER A 73 57.39 -15.07 12.10
C SER A 73 56.27 -16.11 12.28
N CYS A 74 56.20 -17.12 11.41
CA CYS A 74 55.37 -18.31 11.64
C CYS A 74 55.89 -19.16 12.81
N ARG A 75 54.98 -19.84 13.51
CA ARG A 75 55.15 -21.19 14.07
C ARG A 75 53.78 -21.88 14.25
N GLN A 76 53.70 -23.15 13.86
CA GLN A 76 52.51 -23.99 14.00
C GLN A 76 52.41 -24.56 15.42
N VAL A 77 51.21 -24.64 16.00
CA VAL A 77 50.71 -25.76 16.83
C VAL A 77 49.19 -25.85 16.69
N ARG A 78 48.65 -27.06 16.48
CA ARG A 78 47.26 -27.49 16.77
C ARG A 78 47.34 -28.67 17.78
N PRO A 79 46.23 -29.23 18.30
CA PRO A 79 45.15 -28.59 19.06
C PRO A 79 44.83 -29.37 20.37
N SER A 80 44.28 -28.72 21.40
CA SER A 80 43.50 -29.43 22.44
C SER A 80 42.70 -28.51 23.37
N GLU A 81 41.44 -28.90 23.57
CA GLU A 81 40.70 -28.91 24.84
C GLU A 81 40.63 -27.63 25.71
N PHE A 82 39.47 -26.96 25.67
CA PHE A 82 39.00 -26.07 26.73
C PHE A 82 37.88 -26.75 27.56
N PRO A 83 38.09 -27.02 28.86
CA PRO A 83 37.01 -27.13 29.83
C PRO A 83 36.63 -25.75 30.39
N GLY A 84 35.42 -25.62 30.93
CA GLY A 84 34.79 -24.34 31.23
C GLY A 84 35.37 -23.54 32.39
N CYS A 85 34.96 -22.27 32.49
CA CYS A 85 35.31 -21.38 33.59
C CYS A 85 34.05 -20.89 34.32
N VAL A 86 33.82 -21.42 35.52
CA VAL A 86 33.05 -20.77 36.58
C VAL A 86 34.07 -20.32 37.62
N ARG A 87 34.17 -19.03 37.92
CA ARG A 87 34.79 -18.53 39.16
C ARG A 87 34.46 -17.08 39.49
N GLU A 88 34.43 -16.81 40.79
CA GLU A 88 34.15 -15.53 41.42
C GLU A 88 35.25 -14.48 41.19
N GLU A 89 34.90 -13.22 41.44
CA GLU A 89 35.71 -12.04 41.17
C GLU A 89 37.00 -11.96 42.00
N ARG A 90 38.09 -11.57 41.34
CA ARG A 90 39.16 -10.74 41.93
C ARG A 90 39.61 -9.71 40.89
N GLU A 91 39.60 -8.44 41.27
CA GLU A 91 40.08 -7.36 40.41
C GLU A 91 41.59 -7.49 40.14
N VAL A 92 41.97 -7.51 38.86
CA VAL A 92 43.31 -7.14 38.39
C VAL A 92 43.13 -6.28 37.14
N ASN A 93 43.54 -5.01 37.22
CA ASN A 93 43.28 -4.02 36.18
C ASN A 93 44.44 -4.00 35.16
N MET A 94 44.18 -4.29 33.89
CA MET A 94 45.18 -4.33 32.80
C MET A 94 44.56 -3.98 31.44
N GLY A 95 45.12 -2.96 30.76
CA GLY A 95 45.10 -2.84 29.30
C GLY A 95 43.79 -2.36 28.64
N SER A 96 43.69 -1.05 28.40
CA SER A 96 42.61 -0.44 27.63
C SER A 96 42.60 -0.86 26.15
N SER A 97 41.48 -1.42 25.69
CA SER A 97 41.08 -1.40 24.26
C SER A 97 39.62 -0.96 24.15
N SER A 98 39.32 -0.11 23.16
CA SER A 98 38.06 0.64 23.11
C SER A 98 36.93 -0.16 22.45
N SER A 99 36.09 -0.78 23.28
CA SER A 99 34.74 -1.25 22.90
C SER A 99 33.83 -1.17 24.12
N SER A 100 33.22 0.00 24.33
CA SER A 100 32.38 0.28 25.50
C SER A 100 30.97 -0.35 25.36
N TYR A 101 30.90 -1.67 25.46
CA TYR A 101 29.65 -2.40 25.63
C TYR A 101 29.57 -2.96 27.05
N ALA A 102 28.66 -2.42 27.86
CA ALA A 102 28.36 -2.96 29.17
C ALA A 102 27.67 -4.34 29.04
N PRO A 103 28.02 -5.32 29.88
CA PRO A 103 27.29 -6.59 29.94
C PRO A 103 25.86 -6.34 30.47
N ARG A 104 24.87 -7.06 29.93
CA ARG A 104 23.48 -6.95 30.40
C ARG A 104 23.37 -7.56 31.78
N THR A 105 22.65 -6.87 32.66
CA THR A 105 22.33 -7.32 34.02
C THR A 105 20.82 -7.43 34.15
N ILE A 106 20.34 -8.55 34.71
CA ILE A 106 18.96 -8.75 35.13
C ILE A 106 18.92 -9.26 36.57
N TYR A 107 17.77 -9.14 37.22
CA TYR A 107 17.52 -9.54 38.60
C TYR A 107 16.34 -10.52 38.64
N LEU A 108 16.54 -11.68 39.27
CA LEU A 108 15.52 -12.71 39.42
C LEU A 108 15.01 -12.76 40.86
N ASP A 109 13.73 -13.12 41.03
CA ASP A 109 13.18 -13.64 42.28
C ASP A 109 13.34 -15.16 42.29
N VAL A 110 14.20 -15.65 43.19
CA VAL A 110 14.43 -17.07 43.44
C VAL A 110 14.13 -17.35 44.90
N ASP A 111 12.97 -17.96 45.16
CA ASP A 111 12.46 -18.27 46.51
C ASP A 111 12.45 -17.07 47.48
N GLY A 112 12.07 -15.89 46.99
CA GLY A 112 12.02 -14.65 47.78
C GLY A 112 13.37 -13.95 47.93
N LYS A 113 14.39 -14.34 47.14
CA LYS A 113 15.73 -13.73 47.14
C LYS A 113 16.06 -13.13 45.78
N VAL A 114 16.70 -11.96 45.81
CA VAL A 114 17.19 -11.27 44.61
C VAL A 114 18.47 -11.93 44.12
N GLN A 115 18.40 -12.59 42.95
CA GLN A 115 19.57 -13.17 42.29
C GLN A 115 19.96 -12.32 41.08
N LYS A 116 21.19 -11.79 41.05
CA LYS A 116 21.72 -11.01 39.92
C LYS A 116 22.29 -11.96 38.87
N VAL A 117 21.86 -11.83 37.62
CA VAL A 117 22.40 -12.57 36.46
C VAL A 117 23.00 -11.58 35.47
N VAL A 118 24.20 -11.89 34.97
CA VAL A 118 24.94 -11.03 34.05
C VAL A 118 25.36 -11.84 32.82
N PHE A 119 25.06 -11.33 31.62
CA PHE A 119 25.40 -11.99 30.36
C PHE A 119 25.82 -10.99 29.28
N SER A 120 26.53 -11.48 28.25
CA SER A 120 26.99 -10.65 27.15
C SER A 120 26.04 -10.71 25.96
N ARG A 121 26.13 -9.73 25.05
CA ARG A 121 25.43 -9.77 23.75
C ARG A 121 25.84 -10.93 22.83
N HIS A 122 26.89 -11.67 23.19
CA HIS A 122 27.45 -12.79 22.43
C HIS A 122 27.00 -14.16 22.96
N CYS A 123 26.24 -14.20 24.07
CA CYS A 123 25.57 -15.41 24.53
C CYS A 123 24.44 -15.78 23.55
N SER A 124 24.21 -17.06 23.30
CA SER A 124 23.03 -17.55 22.58
C SER A 124 21.80 -17.59 23.50
N PRO A 125 20.57 -17.68 22.95
CA PRO A 125 19.37 -17.97 23.74
C PRO A 125 19.51 -19.23 24.62
N CYS A 126 20.23 -20.25 24.16
CA CYS A 126 20.51 -21.46 24.93
C CYS A 126 21.43 -21.19 26.13
N ASP A 127 22.49 -20.41 25.96
CA ASP A 127 23.39 -20.02 27.06
C ASP A 127 22.65 -19.20 28.13
N ILE A 128 21.78 -18.27 27.69
CA ILE A 128 20.95 -17.46 28.60
C ILE A 128 19.95 -18.36 29.34
N LYS A 129 19.30 -19.31 28.65
CA LYS A 129 18.43 -20.32 29.27
C LYS A 129 19.17 -21.14 30.32
N GLU A 130 20.37 -21.63 30.04
CA GLU A 130 21.17 -22.39 31.01
C GLU A 130 21.60 -21.55 32.22
N LEU A 131 21.94 -20.27 32.02
CA LEU A 131 22.22 -19.33 33.11
C LEU A 131 21.00 -19.08 33.98
N LEU A 132 19.82 -18.89 33.38
CA LEU A 132 18.55 -18.71 34.11
C LEU A 132 18.17 -19.96 34.91
N CYS A 133 18.21 -21.15 34.30
CA CYS A 133 17.96 -22.42 35.00
C CYS A 133 18.93 -22.61 36.17
N SER A 134 20.23 -22.43 35.94
CA SER A 134 21.27 -22.60 36.97
C SER A 134 21.13 -21.58 38.11
N SER A 135 20.73 -20.34 37.80
CA SER A 135 20.53 -19.28 38.80
C SER A 135 19.24 -19.45 39.61
N SER A 136 18.28 -20.22 39.08
CA SER A 136 16.96 -20.44 39.69
C SER A 136 16.80 -21.83 40.33
N ASN A 137 17.89 -22.60 40.45
CA ASN A 137 17.89 -24.00 40.91
C ASN A 137 17.00 -24.96 40.08
N ILE A 138 16.73 -24.63 38.81
CA ILE A 138 15.94 -25.45 37.89
C ILE A 138 16.89 -26.36 37.08
N PRO A 139 16.55 -27.65 36.85
CA PRO A 139 17.35 -28.52 35.99
C PRO A 139 17.50 -27.95 34.57
N ARG A 140 18.72 -27.99 33.99
CA ARG A 140 19.02 -27.34 32.70
C ARG A 140 18.15 -27.82 31.53
N ASN A 141 17.70 -29.09 31.57
CA ASN A 141 16.85 -29.69 30.54
C ASN A 141 15.35 -29.37 30.70
N THR A 142 14.95 -28.65 31.74
CA THR A 142 13.55 -28.24 31.93
C THR A 142 13.17 -27.12 30.94
N ALA A 143 11.94 -27.17 30.41
CA ALA A 143 11.37 -26.05 29.68
C ALA A 143 11.01 -24.93 30.70
N ILE A 144 11.39 -23.69 30.41
CA ILE A 144 11.16 -22.55 31.32
C ILE A 144 10.49 -21.40 30.59
N MET A 145 9.71 -20.63 31.34
CA MET A 145 9.17 -19.32 30.96
C MET A 145 9.73 -18.27 31.92
N VAL A 146 9.94 -17.05 31.45
CA VAL A 146 10.30 -15.90 32.29
C VAL A 146 9.14 -14.91 32.27
N VAL A 147 8.74 -14.43 33.44
CA VAL A 147 7.73 -13.37 33.59
C VAL A 147 8.27 -12.19 34.37
N ASP A 148 7.71 -11.01 34.11
CA ASP A 148 7.92 -9.80 34.91
C ASP A 148 6.99 -9.77 36.16
N PRO A 149 7.11 -8.77 37.07
CA PRO A 149 6.25 -8.66 38.25
C PRO A 149 4.76 -8.55 37.92
N GLU A 150 4.42 -8.00 36.76
CA GLU A 150 3.08 -7.84 36.23
C GLU A 150 2.52 -9.14 35.60
N GLY A 151 3.36 -10.16 35.42
CA GLY A 151 3.00 -11.47 34.88
C GLY A 151 3.09 -11.59 33.36
N ALA A 152 3.61 -10.59 32.66
CA ALA A 152 3.82 -10.62 31.22
C ALA A 152 5.07 -11.43 30.87
N LEU A 153 5.06 -12.07 29.69
CA LEU A 153 6.16 -12.93 29.24
C LEU A 153 7.35 -12.12 28.74
N VAL A 154 8.53 -12.45 29.26
CA VAL A 154 9.82 -11.90 28.83
C VAL A 154 10.48 -12.92 27.90
N SER A 155 10.93 -12.48 26.72
CA SER A 155 11.68 -13.32 25.78
C SER A 155 13.00 -13.80 26.40
N ILE A 156 13.55 -14.93 25.97
CA ILE A 156 14.84 -15.46 26.47
C ILE A 156 15.89 -15.34 25.37
N ASP A 157 16.49 -14.15 25.24
CA ASP A 157 17.42 -13.84 24.16
C ASP A 157 18.35 -12.64 24.52
N PRO A 158 19.42 -12.36 23.75
CA PRO A 158 20.39 -11.30 24.08
C PRO A 158 19.86 -9.86 24.06
N THR A 159 18.63 -9.64 23.56
CA THR A 159 17.95 -8.35 23.53
C THR A 159 17.01 -8.13 24.72
N MET A 160 16.83 -9.15 25.58
CA MET A 160 16.06 -9.12 26.83
C MET A 160 16.07 -7.75 27.52
N PRO A 161 14.88 -7.20 27.87
CA PRO A 161 14.79 -5.96 28.63
C PRO A 161 15.55 -6.08 29.97
N THR A 162 16.20 -4.99 30.37
CA THR A 162 16.87 -4.90 31.67
C THR A 162 15.88 -4.47 32.73
N ASN A 163 15.87 -5.16 33.87
CA ASN A 163 15.04 -4.82 35.03
C ASN A 163 15.89 -4.28 36.20
N SER A 164 15.29 -4.19 37.39
CA SER A 164 15.95 -3.64 38.59
C SER A 164 15.72 -4.53 39.81
N PRO A 165 16.47 -4.34 40.92
CA PRO A 165 16.23 -5.06 42.17
C PRO A 165 14.82 -4.86 42.77
N ASN A 166 14.08 -3.86 42.29
CA ASN A 166 12.70 -3.55 42.72
C ASN A 166 11.63 -4.08 41.75
N SER A 167 12.03 -4.74 40.65
CA SER A 167 11.15 -5.22 39.57
C SER A 167 11.71 -6.55 39.06
N LEU A 168 11.59 -7.59 39.88
CA LEU A 168 12.27 -8.88 39.69
C LEU A 168 11.57 -9.74 38.65
N TYR A 169 12.35 -10.45 37.83
CA TYR A 169 11.80 -11.47 36.93
C TYR A 169 11.67 -12.82 37.64
N LYS A 170 10.67 -13.60 37.27
CA LYS A 170 10.44 -14.94 37.84
C LYS A 170 10.59 -16.00 36.76
N VAL A 171 11.38 -17.03 37.05
CA VAL A 171 11.57 -18.18 36.16
C VAL A 171 10.64 -19.30 36.58
N ILE A 172 9.80 -19.78 35.65
CA ILE A 172 8.73 -20.75 35.91
C ILE A 172 8.99 -22.01 35.07
N PRO A 173 9.11 -23.21 35.68
CA PRO A 173 9.23 -24.46 34.94
C PRO A 173 7.90 -24.89 34.31
N VAL A 174 7.95 -25.36 33.07
CA VAL A 174 6.79 -25.81 32.29
C VAL A 174 6.72 -27.34 32.33
N SER A 175 5.70 -27.87 33.00
CA SER A 175 5.45 -29.32 33.08
C SER A 175 4.73 -29.85 31.84
N THR A 176 5.30 -30.85 31.18
CA THR A 176 4.77 -31.52 29.98
C THR A 176 3.61 -32.48 30.32
N GLY A 177 2.46 -31.93 30.73
CA GLY A 177 1.34 -32.75 31.21
C GLY A 177 0.02 -32.01 31.36
N GLN A 178 -0.45 -31.33 30.30
CA GLN A 178 -1.84 -30.93 30.03
C GLN A 178 -1.83 -30.08 28.74
N LEU A 179 -2.22 -30.69 27.61
CA LEU A 179 -2.04 -30.12 26.27
C LEU A 179 -3.35 -29.84 25.52
N GLY A 180 -4.51 -29.90 26.20
CA GLY A 180 -5.82 -29.57 25.62
C GLY A 180 -6.20 -28.09 25.81
N ASP A 181 -6.34 -27.65 27.06
CA ASP A 181 -7.00 -26.37 27.37
C ASP A 181 -6.11 -25.11 27.26
N LYS A 182 -4.94 -25.18 26.61
CA LYS A 182 -3.93 -24.11 26.62
C LYS A 182 -3.64 -23.47 25.26
N GLU A 183 -4.00 -24.10 24.14
CA GLU A 183 -3.91 -23.45 22.83
C GLU A 183 -4.93 -22.31 22.72
N ASP A 184 -6.16 -22.50 23.21
CA ASP A 184 -7.17 -21.44 23.31
C ASP A 184 -6.71 -20.25 24.15
N ILE A 185 -5.97 -20.47 25.25
CA ILE A 185 -5.47 -19.37 26.09
C ILE A 185 -4.36 -18.61 25.36
N PHE A 186 -3.46 -19.31 24.66
CA PHE A 186 -2.43 -18.67 23.85
C PHE A 186 -3.01 -17.89 22.67
N GLN A 187 -4.01 -18.43 21.99
CA GLN A 187 -4.71 -17.72 20.90
C GLN A 187 -5.52 -16.52 21.40
N ASN A 188 -6.17 -16.62 22.56
CA ASN A 188 -6.87 -15.48 23.17
C ASN A 188 -5.90 -14.38 23.62
N VAL A 189 -4.75 -14.71 24.21
CA VAL A 189 -3.73 -13.72 24.59
C VAL A 189 -3.09 -13.10 23.34
N LEU A 190 -2.74 -13.89 22.32
CA LEU A 190 -2.24 -13.36 21.04
C LEU A 190 -3.26 -12.45 20.35
N SER A 191 -4.55 -12.81 20.38
CA SER A 191 -5.64 -11.98 19.84
C SER A 191 -5.82 -10.68 20.63
N GLN A 192 -5.80 -10.72 21.96
CA GLN A 192 -5.88 -9.51 22.79
C GLN A 192 -4.64 -8.62 22.62
N VAL A 193 -3.44 -9.20 22.51
CA VAL A 193 -2.21 -8.46 22.23
C VAL A 193 -2.27 -7.84 20.83
N ALA A 194 -2.72 -8.58 19.81
CA ALA A 194 -2.94 -8.06 18.47
C ALA A 194 -4.01 -6.96 18.43
N GLU A 195 -5.08 -7.05 19.22
CA GLU A 195 -6.11 -6.01 19.34
C GLU A 195 -5.58 -4.76 20.04
N GLN A 196 -4.78 -4.91 21.10
CA GLN A 196 -4.11 -3.80 21.79
C GLN A 196 -3.07 -3.11 20.90
N PHE A 197 -2.23 -3.86 20.18
CA PHE A 197 -1.34 -3.31 19.16
C PHE A 197 -2.13 -2.64 18.04
N SER A 198 -3.24 -3.23 17.56
CA SER A 198 -4.11 -2.63 16.54
C SER A 198 -4.80 -1.36 17.01
N ARG A 199 -5.14 -1.23 18.30
CA ARG A 199 -5.64 0.02 18.90
C ARG A 199 -4.53 1.06 19.04
N ALA A 200 -3.34 0.67 19.50
CA ALA A 200 -2.20 1.57 19.62
C ALA A 200 -1.75 2.10 18.26
N PHE A 201 -1.68 1.23 17.24
CA PHE A 201 -1.43 1.62 15.85
C PHE A 201 -2.54 2.54 15.35
N ARG A 202 -3.83 2.16 15.44
CA ARG A 202 -4.94 3.03 15.02
C ARG A 202 -4.93 4.41 15.70
N ILE A 203 -4.52 4.51 16.97
CA ILE A 203 -4.39 5.80 17.66
C ILE A 203 -3.20 6.61 17.16
N ASN A 204 -2.04 5.99 16.93
CA ASN A 204 -0.86 6.69 16.39
C ASN A 204 -1.03 7.06 14.91
N GLU A 205 -1.69 6.21 14.14
CA GLU A 205 -2.05 6.39 12.73
C GLU A 205 -3.10 7.50 12.60
N LEU A 206 -4.19 7.46 13.37
CA LEU A 206 -5.17 8.56 13.42
C LEU A 206 -4.54 9.87 13.89
N LYS A 207 -3.59 9.83 14.85
CA LYS A 207 -2.84 11.02 15.26
C LYS A 207 -1.94 11.56 14.15
N THR A 208 -1.29 10.67 13.41
CA THR A 208 -0.43 11.03 12.26
C THR A 208 -1.27 11.59 11.12
N GLU A 209 -2.39 10.96 10.80
CA GLU A 209 -3.36 11.39 9.79
C GLU A 209 -4.00 12.74 10.15
N VAL A 210 -4.40 12.95 11.41
CA VAL A 210 -4.90 14.26 11.88
C VAL A 210 -3.80 15.34 11.79
N THR A 211 -2.54 14.99 12.09
CA THR A 211 -1.41 15.92 11.96
C THR A 211 -1.12 16.26 10.49
N ASN A 212 -1.15 15.25 9.61
CA ASN A 212 -0.95 15.40 8.16
C ASN A 212 -2.10 16.20 7.52
N ARG A 213 -3.35 15.95 7.92
CA ARG A 213 -4.52 16.75 7.49
C ARG A 213 -4.43 18.19 7.98
N LEU A 214 -3.96 18.43 9.20
CA LEU A 214 -3.76 19.78 9.72
C LEU A 214 -2.69 20.52 8.89
N ALA A 215 -1.53 19.91 8.65
CA ALA A 215 -0.47 20.48 7.82
C ALA A 215 -0.91 20.67 6.35
N MET A 216 -1.70 19.75 5.78
CA MET A 216 -2.30 19.92 4.45
C MET A 216 -3.31 21.07 4.40
N LEU A 217 -4.11 21.26 5.46
CA LEU A 217 -5.06 22.37 5.55
C LEU A 217 -4.35 23.71 5.72
N GLU A 218 -3.32 23.79 6.57
CA GLU A 218 -2.46 24.98 6.71
C GLU A 218 -1.83 25.36 5.36
N LYS A 219 -1.18 24.40 4.69
CA LYS A 219 -0.57 24.61 3.37
C LYS A 219 -1.60 24.96 2.29
N ARG A 220 -2.82 24.43 2.37
CA ARG A 220 -3.93 24.79 1.46
C ARG A 220 -4.44 26.21 1.74
N VAL A 221 -4.52 26.63 3.00
CA VAL A 221 -4.88 28.01 3.37
C VAL A 221 -3.82 29.00 2.91
N GLU A 222 -2.52 28.69 3.04
CA GLU A 222 -1.43 29.49 2.48
C GLU A 222 -1.53 29.59 0.95
N LEU A 223 -1.80 28.48 0.27
CA LEU A 223 -1.83 28.41 -1.19
C LEU A 223 -3.09 29.05 -1.79
N GLU A 224 -4.25 28.95 -1.13
CA GLU A 224 -5.43 29.76 -1.47
C GLU A 224 -5.20 31.26 -1.16
N GLY A 225 -4.47 31.59 -0.09
CA GLY A 225 -4.03 32.96 0.18
C GLY A 225 -3.16 33.53 -0.94
N LEU A 226 -2.22 32.74 -1.46
CA LEU A 226 -1.41 33.08 -2.63
C LEU A 226 -2.26 33.24 -3.90
N LYS A 227 -3.21 32.32 -4.15
CA LYS A 227 -4.15 32.45 -5.28
C LYS A 227 -5.00 33.73 -5.19
N VAL A 228 -5.45 34.14 -4.00
CA VAL A 228 -6.18 35.41 -3.83
C VAL A 228 -5.31 36.61 -4.22
N VAL A 229 -4.01 36.60 -3.85
CA VAL A 229 -3.05 37.63 -4.26
C VAL A 229 -2.81 37.61 -5.78
N GLU A 230 -2.69 36.44 -6.39
CA GLU A 230 -2.53 36.30 -7.85
C GLU A 230 -3.79 36.68 -8.63
N ILE A 231 -4.99 36.38 -8.11
CA ILE A 231 -6.27 36.79 -8.67
C ILE A 231 -6.42 38.31 -8.61
N GLU A 232 -6.09 38.95 -7.48
CA GLU A 232 -6.18 40.41 -7.36
C GLU A 232 -5.11 41.10 -8.22
N LYS A 233 -3.92 40.51 -8.39
CA LYS A 233 -2.92 40.94 -9.38
C LYS A 233 -3.44 40.82 -10.81
N CYS A 234 -3.96 39.66 -11.20
CA CYS A 234 -4.51 39.39 -12.53
C CYS A 234 -5.71 40.31 -12.85
N LYS A 235 -6.56 40.61 -11.87
CA LYS A 235 -7.66 41.58 -11.96
C LYS A 235 -7.19 43.02 -12.13
N ASN A 236 -6.10 43.41 -11.47
CA ASN A 236 -5.44 44.70 -11.69
C ASN A 236 -4.78 44.78 -13.08
N ASP A 237 -4.13 43.71 -13.53
CA ASP A 237 -3.54 43.63 -14.88
C ASP A 237 -4.62 43.65 -15.98
N LEU A 238 -5.74 42.93 -15.79
CA LEU A 238 -6.92 42.97 -16.66
C LEU A 238 -7.57 44.36 -16.72
N LYS A 239 -7.64 45.06 -15.59
CA LYS A 239 -8.13 46.45 -15.54
C LYS A 239 -7.21 47.36 -16.35
N LYS A 240 -5.89 47.25 -16.15
CA LYS A 240 -4.88 48.02 -16.87
C LYS A 240 -4.91 47.76 -18.38
N LEU A 241 -5.03 46.50 -18.79
CA LEU A 241 -5.20 46.10 -20.19
C LEU A 241 -6.51 46.63 -20.79
N ARG A 242 -7.62 46.65 -20.03
CA ARG A 242 -8.89 47.24 -20.47
C ARG A 242 -8.78 48.75 -20.68
N ASP A 243 -8.10 49.46 -19.78
CA ASP A 243 -7.86 50.90 -19.86
C ASP A 243 -6.90 51.24 -21.04
N GLU A 244 -5.87 50.42 -21.28
CA GLU A 244 -5.00 50.55 -22.46
C GLU A 244 -5.78 50.27 -23.77
N MET A 245 -6.72 49.33 -23.77
CA MET A 245 -7.53 48.98 -24.94
C MET A 245 -8.58 50.05 -25.29
N THR A 246 -9.20 50.70 -24.30
CA THR A 246 -10.07 51.87 -24.54
C THR A 246 -9.29 53.12 -24.96
N SER A 247 -8.02 53.24 -24.57
CA SER A 247 -7.13 54.32 -25.05
C SER A 247 -6.68 54.16 -26.52
N ARG A 248 -6.85 52.97 -27.12
CA ARG A 248 -6.39 52.62 -28.48
C ARG A 248 -7.54 52.19 -29.41
N GLY A 249 -8.60 52.99 -29.44
CA GLY A 249 -9.68 52.81 -30.41
C GLY A 249 -9.23 53.13 -31.85
N GLY A 250 -9.13 52.10 -32.71
CA GLY A 250 -9.09 52.26 -34.17
C GLY A 250 -8.00 51.46 -34.89
N GLY A 251 -8.32 50.25 -35.35
CA GLY A 251 -7.47 49.49 -36.28
C GLY A 251 -7.71 47.98 -36.25
N ARG A 252 -8.32 47.42 -37.30
CA ARG A 252 -8.36 45.97 -37.51
C ARG A 252 -6.97 45.49 -37.93
N VAL A 253 -6.34 44.63 -37.14
CA VAL A 253 -5.12 43.89 -37.55
C VAL A 253 -5.27 42.42 -37.16
N ASN A 254 -5.04 41.55 -38.13
CA ASN A 254 -5.06 40.10 -37.99
C ASN A 254 -3.74 39.66 -37.33
N CYS A 255 -3.77 38.95 -36.20
CA CYS A 255 -2.55 38.60 -35.44
C CYS A 255 -2.31 37.07 -35.39
N PRO A 256 -1.21 36.57 -35.98
CA PRO A 256 -0.85 35.16 -35.93
C PRO A 256 0.19 34.89 -34.82
N CYS A 257 -0.23 34.28 -33.70
CA CYS A 257 0.71 33.81 -32.68
C CYS A 257 0.35 32.40 -32.18
N LYS A 258 1.02 31.40 -32.76
CA LYS A 258 1.18 30.09 -32.12
C LYS A 258 2.03 30.27 -30.86
N TYR A 259 1.65 29.62 -29.76
CA TYR A 259 2.59 29.23 -28.71
C TYR A 259 2.41 27.73 -28.47
N ASN A 260 3.48 26.98 -28.68
CA ASN A 260 3.49 25.54 -28.48
C ASN A 260 3.61 25.25 -26.98
N PHE A 261 2.73 24.41 -26.45
CA PHE A 261 3.09 23.59 -25.29
C PHE A 261 4.11 22.53 -25.74
N SER A 262 5.15 22.31 -24.93
CA SER A 262 5.92 21.07 -24.99
C SER A 262 5.09 19.96 -24.34
N ASP A 263 4.22 19.39 -25.17
CA ASP A 263 3.35 18.26 -24.86
C ASP A 263 4.10 16.98 -25.24
N ASP A 264 4.48 16.16 -24.24
CA ASP A 264 5.14 14.86 -24.44
C ASP A 264 4.14 13.78 -24.92
N GLY A 265 3.51 14.08 -26.05
CA GLY A 265 3.55 13.17 -27.20
C GLY A 265 2.53 12.02 -27.24
N LYS A 266 1.90 11.64 -26.13
CA LYS A 266 0.79 10.66 -26.13
C LYS A 266 -0.57 11.34 -26.05
N LYS A 267 -0.90 12.11 -27.09
CA LYS A 267 -2.30 12.46 -27.36
C LYS A 267 -3.09 11.19 -27.64
N VAL A 268 -4.20 11.00 -26.94
CA VAL A 268 -5.23 10.03 -27.33
C VAL A 268 -5.74 10.45 -28.72
N THR A 269 -5.30 9.76 -29.77
CA THR A 269 -5.66 10.11 -31.16
C THR A 269 -7.01 9.51 -31.51
N PRO A 270 -8.03 10.31 -31.88
CA PRO A 270 -9.31 9.77 -32.34
C PRO A 270 -9.16 9.03 -33.68
N ARG A 271 -9.03 7.70 -33.64
CA ARG A 271 -9.18 6.87 -34.84
C ARG A 271 -10.65 6.89 -35.26
N ARG A 272 -10.96 7.76 -36.22
CA ARG A 272 -12.32 7.86 -36.81
C ARG A 272 -12.77 6.54 -37.44
N ASP A 273 -11.82 5.80 -38.00
CA ASP A 273 -12.05 4.50 -38.61
C ASP A 273 -11.68 3.39 -37.61
N VAL A 274 -12.65 2.51 -37.33
CA VAL A 274 -12.37 1.25 -36.63
C VAL A 274 -11.53 0.40 -37.59
N PRO A 275 -10.31 -0.06 -37.23
CA PRO A 275 -9.52 -0.88 -38.12
C PRO A 275 -10.29 -2.15 -38.48
N ASN A 276 -10.28 -2.53 -39.75
CA ASN A 276 -11.02 -3.70 -40.23
C ASN A 276 -10.26 -4.99 -39.88
N TYR A 277 -10.33 -5.39 -38.62
CA TYR A 277 -9.83 -6.69 -38.16
C TYR A 277 -10.63 -7.82 -38.84
N PRO A 278 -10.00 -8.97 -39.17
CA PRO A 278 -10.75 -10.14 -39.62
C PRO A 278 -11.80 -10.49 -38.56
N LYS A 279 -13.05 -10.69 -38.99
CA LYS A 279 -14.19 -10.88 -38.09
C LYS A 279 -14.05 -12.21 -37.36
N TYR A 280 -13.43 -12.17 -36.19
CA TYR A 280 -13.37 -13.33 -35.31
C TYR A 280 -14.78 -13.71 -34.87
N THR A 281 -15.11 -14.99 -35.01
CA THR A 281 -16.41 -15.53 -34.63
C THR A 281 -16.12 -16.61 -33.59
N LEU A 282 -16.46 -16.33 -32.33
CA LEU A 282 -16.27 -17.27 -31.23
C LEU A 282 -17.02 -18.56 -31.54
N SER A 283 -16.35 -19.70 -31.34
CA SER A 283 -17.02 -21.00 -31.46
C SER A 283 -17.95 -21.23 -30.25
N GLN A 284 -18.86 -22.20 -30.36
CA GLN A 284 -19.75 -22.52 -29.23
C GLN A 284 -18.94 -23.07 -28.04
N GLU A 285 -17.90 -23.87 -28.30
CA GLU A 285 -16.97 -24.37 -27.27
C GLU A 285 -16.22 -23.21 -26.60
N THR A 286 -15.80 -22.21 -27.37
CA THR A 286 -15.16 -20.98 -26.86
C THR A 286 -16.09 -20.23 -25.91
N VAL A 287 -17.35 -20.03 -26.32
CA VAL A 287 -18.38 -19.37 -25.51
C VAL A 287 -18.65 -20.11 -24.21
N GLU A 288 -18.76 -21.44 -24.26
CA GLU A 288 -19.01 -22.27 -23.07
C GLU A 288 -17.81 -22.36 -22.13
N ALA A 289 -16.59 -22.32 -22.67
CA ALA A 289 -15.37 -22.23 -21.88
C ALA A 289 -15.22 -20.84 -21.23
N LEU A 290 -15.57 -19.76 -21.95
CA LEU A 290 -15.46 -18.38 -21.46
C LEU A 290 -16.29 -18.13 -20.20
N LYS A 291 -17.38 -18.88 -20.01
CA LYS A 291 -18.25 -18.85 -18.82
C LYS A 291 -17.65 -19.54 -17.57
N LYS A 292 -16.42 -20.09 -17.64
CA LYS A 292 -15.80 -20.88 -16.55
C LYS A 292 -14.51 -20.21 -16.03
N PRO A 293 -14.23 -20.25 -14.71
CA PRO A 293 -12.94 -19.83 -14.14
C PRO A 293 -11.72 -20.51 -14.77
N THR A 294 -11.89 -21.73 -15.31
CA THR A 294 -10.83 -22.54 -15.92
C THR A 294 -10.48 -22.17 -17.36
N PHE A 295 -11.01 -21.07 -17.91
CA PHE A 295 -10.67 -20.59 -19.26
C PHE A 295 -9.16 -20.34 -19.38
N ASP A 296 -8.52 -20.96 -20.37
CA ASP A 296 -7.13 -20.69 -20.70
C ASP A 296 -7.03 -19.32 -21.37
N VAL A 297 -6.31 -18.41 -20.71
CA VAL A 297 -6.16 -17.01 -21.14
C VAL A 297 -4.97 -16.79 -22.07
N TRP A 298 -4.06 -17.76 -22.23
CA TRP A 298 -2.81 -17.62 -22.97
C TRP A 298 -2.96 -17.89 -24.47
N HIS A 299 -3.94 -18.71 -24.85
CA HIS A 299 -4.19 -19.10 -26.24
C HIS A 299 -4.63 -17.97 -27.19
N TRP A 300 -4.99 -16.80 -26.66
CA TRP A 300 -5.70 -15.74 -27.40
C TRP A 300 -4.85 -14.52 -27.69
N GLU A 301 -4.94 -13.98 -28.90
CA GLU A 301 -4.39 -12.68 -29.28
C GLU A 301 -5.31 -11.51 -28.84
N HIS A 302 -4.78 -10.29 -28.89
CA HIS A 302 -5.49 -9.08 -28.44
C HIS A 302 -6.87 -8.89 -29.11
N ASN A 303 -6.99 -9.12 -30.42
CA ASN A 303 -8.25 -9.03 -31.17
C ASN A 303 -9.26 -10.12 -30.80
N GLU A 304 -8.81 -11.30 -30.38
CA GLU A 304 -9.69 -12.37 -29.92
C GLU A 304 -10.19 -12.07 -28.50
N MET A 305 -9.30 -11.63 -27.60
CA MET A 305 -9.68 -11.15 -26.26
C MET A 305 -10.67 -9.98 -26.33
N LEU A 306 -10.47 -9.02 -27.23
CA LEU A 306 -11.44 -7.94 -27.50
C LEU A 306 -12.81 -8.48 -27.95
N SER A 307 -12.82 -9.53 -28.79
CA SER A 307 -14.06 -10.17 -29.25
C SER A 307 -14.77 -10.93 -28.12
N CYS A 308 -14.02 -11.55 -27.21
CA CYS A 308 -14.54 -12.16 -25.99
C CYS A 308 -15.14 -11.11 -25.04
N LEU A 309 -14.47 -9.97 -24.82
CA LEU A 309 -15.02 -8.87 -24.01
C LEU A 309 -16.30 -8.28 -24.62
N GLU A 310 -16.32 -8.04 -25.94
CA GLU A 310 -17.53 -7.59 -26.65
C GLU A 310 -18.68 -8.60 -26.44
N TYR A 311 -18.40 -9.90 -26.59
CA TYR A 311 -19.39 -10.95 -26.38
C TYR A 311 -19.95 -10.96 -24.95
N MET A 312 -19.14 -10.80 -23.91
CA MET A 312 -19.61 -10.75 -22.52
C MET A 312 -20.67 -9.64 -22.30
N TYR A 313 -20.45 -8.45 -22.86
CA TYR A 313 -21.40 -7.33 -22.75
C TYR A 313 -22.73 -7.61 -23.49
N HIS A 314 -22.69 -8.41 -24.56
CA HIS A 314 -23.89 -8.85 -25.27
C HIS A 314 -24.63 -9.99 -24.55
N ASP A 315 -23.93 -11.04 -24.10
CA ASP A 315 -24.51 -12.22 -23.43
C ASP A 315 -25.12 -11.87 -22.06
N LEU A 316 -24.48 -10.98 -21.29
CA LEU A 316 -25.05 -10.44 -20.04
C LEU A 316 -26.22 -9.45 -20.25
N GLY A 317 -26.55 -9.11 -21.50
CA GLY A 317 -27.64 -8.17 -21.83
C GLY A 317 -27.32 -6.68 -21.62
N LEU A 318 -26.10 -6.34 -21.19
CA LEU A 318 -25.69 -4.96 -20.85
C LEU A 318 -25.83 -4.00 -22.03
N VAL A 319 -25.54 -4.46 -23.25
CA VAL A 319 -25.74 -3.67 -24.48
C VAL A 319 -27.19 -3.21 -24.63
N LYS A 320 -28.15 -4.07 -24.26
CA LYS A 320 -29.59 -3.75 -24.31
C LYS A 320 -29.99 -2.84 -23.16
N GLU A 321 -29.54 -3.14 -21.94
CA GLU A 321 -29.86 -2.38 -20.73
C GLU A 321 -29.47 -0.90 -20.85
N PHE A 322 -28.19 -0.64 -21.19
CA PHE A 322 -27.66 0.72 -21.28
C PHE A 322 -27.84 1.35 -22.66
N ASN A 323 -28.60 0.71 -23.55
CA ASN A 323 -28.81 1.12 -24.94
C ASN A 323 -27.47 1.44 -25.67
N MET A 324 -26.48 0.57 -25.51
CA MET A 324 -25.13 0.79 -26.03
C MET A 324 -25.11 0.67 -27.56
N ASN A 325 -24.48 1.62 -28.24
CA ASN A 325 -24.19 1.46 -29.66
C ASN A 325 -23.05 0.43 -29.83
N PRO A 326 -23.24 -0.69 -30.57
CA PRO A 326 -22.21 -1.73 -30.71
C PRO A 326 -20.89 -1.24 -31.32
N ILE A 327 -20.91 -0.19 -32.16
CA ILE A 327 -19.69 0.42 -32.72
C ILE A 327 -18.95 1.22 -31.63
N THR A 328 -19.69 1.88 -30.74
CA THR A 328 -19.12 2.59 -29.58
C THR A 328 -18.53 1.60 -28.57
N LEU A 329 -19.16 0.44 -28.34
CA LEU A 329 -18.60 -0.64 -27.52
C LEU A 329 -17.24 -1.12 -28.07
N LYS A 330 -17.15 -1.40 -29.38
CA LYS A 330 -15.87 -1.77 -30.03
C LYS A 330 -14.80 -0.68 -29.89
N ARG A 331 -15.16 0.59 -30.13
CA ARG A 331 -14.23 1.72 -30.01
C ARG A 331 -13.75 1.92 -28.58
N TRP A 332 -14.64 1.76 -27.60
CA TRP A 332 -14.30 1.81 -26.20
C TRP A 332 -13.32 0.67 -25.83
N LEU A 333 -13.62 -0.58 -26.17
CA LEU A 333 -12.73 -1.71 -25.92
C LEU A 333 -11.35 -1.55 -26.58
N LEU A 334 -11.29 -1.01 -27.81
CA LEU A 334 -10.03 -0.66 -28.47
C LEU A 334 -9.28 0.45 -27.70
N ALA A 335 -9.98 1.51 -27.27
CA ALA A 335 -9.36 2.58 -26.48
C ALA A 335 -8.86 2.08 -25.10
N ILE A 336 -9.57 1.16 -24.46
CA ILE A 336 -9.08 0.45 -23.25
C ILE A 336 -7.77 -0.28 -23.58
N GLN A 337 -7.76 -1.10 -24.63
CA GLN A 337 -6.58 -1.89 -25.04
C GLN A 337 -5.38 -1.02 -25.48
N GLU A 338 -5.62 0.18 -26.02
CA GLU A 338 -4.58 1.17 -26.35
C GLU A 338 -4.05 1.93 -25.11
N ASN A 339 -4.75 1.90 -23.98
CA ASN A 339 -4.37 2.58 -22.72
C ASN A 339 -3.88 1.61 -21.61
N TYR A 340 -3.90 0.30 -21.82
CA TYR A 340 -3.06 -0.63 -21.03
C TYR A 340 -1.61 -0.59 -21.52
N ARG A 341 -0.66 -0.66 -20.60
CA ARG A 341 0.78 -0.67 -20.92
C ARG A 341 1.29 -2.10 -21.11
N ASN A 342 2.42 -2.24 -21.80
CA ASN A 342 3.13 -3.50 -21.98
C ASN A 342 4.06 -3.77 -20.79
N ASN A 343 3.50 -3.81 -19.57
CA ASN A 343 4.23 -4.30 -18.40
C ASN A 343 4.18 -5.84 -18.38
N PRO A 344 5.11 -6.55 -17.70
CA PRO A 344 5.06 -8.01 -17.62
C PRO A 344 3.77 -8.54 -17.00
N PHE A 345 3.29 -7.94 -15.91
CA PHE A 345 2.08 -8.38 -15.20
C PHE A 345 0.88 -7.46 -15.48
N HIS A 346 0.93 -6.18 -15.07
CA HIS A 346 -0.22 -5.28 -15.15
C HIS A 346 -0.41 -4.74 -16.58
N ASN A 347 -0.99 -5.58 -17.44
CA ASN A 347 -1.19 -5.35 -18.88
C ASN A 347 -2.60 -5.74 -19.34
N PHE A 348 -2.88 -5.62 -20.65
CA PHE A 348 -4.22 -5.92 -21.17
C PHE A 348 -4.65 -7.39 -21.00
N ARG A 349 -3.72 -8.35 -20.94
CA ARG A 349 -4.08 -9.74 -20.67
C ARG A 349 -4.49 -9.92 -19.20
N HIS A 350 -3.89 -9.20 -18.25
CA HIS A 350 -4.37 -9.17 -16.86
C HIS A 350 -5.79 -8.60 -16.77
N CYS A 351 -6.03 -7.42 -17.38
CA CYS A 351 -7.38 -6.86 -17.57
C CYS A 351 -8.40 -7.89 -18.11
N PHE A 352 -8.01 -8.65 -19.13
CA PHE A 352 -8.83 -9.73 -19.67
C PHE A 352 -9.06 -10.86 -18.66
N CYS A 353 -8.04 -11.29 -17.90
CA CYS A 353 -8.16 -12.31 -16.85
C CYS A 353 -9.17 -11.90 -15.76
N VAL A 354 -9.09 -10.67 -15.28
CA VAL A 354 -9.99 -10.13 -14.25
C VAL A 354 -11.43 -10.02 -14.77
N SER A 355 -11.59 -9.51 -15.99
CA SER A 355 -12.90 -9.40 -16.65
C SER A 355 -13.54 -10.75 -16.95
N GLN A 356 -12.73 -11.73 -17.41
CA GLN A 356 -13.19 -13.09 -17.69
C GLN A 356 -13.49 -13.86 -16.41
N MET A 357 -12.71 -13.67 -15.33
CA MET A 357 -13.02 -14.25 -14.03
C MET A 357 -14.33 -13.68 -13.47
N MET A 358 -14.55 -12.36 -13.58
CA MET A 358 -15.83 -11.74 -13.18
C MET A 358 -17.01 -12.34 -13.93
N TYR A 359 -16.90 -12.50 -15.25
CA TYR A 359 -17.90 -13.16 -16.07
C TYR A 359 -18.12 -14.64 -15.66
N GLY A 360 -17.05 -15.39 -15.39
CA GLY A 360 -17.12 -16.75 -14.87
C GLY A 360 -17.79 -16.84 -13.50
N MET A 361 -17.51 -15.91 -12.59
CA MET A 361 -18.17 -15.81 -11.28
C MET A 361 -19.65 -15.43 -11.40
N ILE A 362 -20.03 -14.56 -12.35
CA ILE A 362 -21.44 -14.22 -12.61
C ILE A 362 -22.25 -15.48 -12.97
N HIS A 363 -21.72 -16.35 -13.84
CA HIS A 363 -22.36 -17.62 -14.21
C HIS A 363 -22.31 -18.64 -13.07
N LEU A 364 -21.14 -18.89 -12.47
CA LEU A 364 -20.96 -19.88 -11.40
C LEU A 364 -21.80 -19.56 -10.15
N CYS A 365 -21.82 -18.30 -9.72
CA CYS A 365 -22.55 -17.86 -8.54
C CYS A 365 -24.03 -17.51 -8.85
N ASN A 366 -24.46 -17.66 -10.10
CA ASN A 366 -25.78 -17.25 -10.61
C ASN A 366 -26.16 -15.82 -10.18
N LEU A 367 -25.23 -14.87 -10.31
CA LEU A 367 -25.40 -13.52 -9.77
C LEU A 367 -26.52 -12.75 -10.48
N GLN A 368 -26.94 -13.17 -11.68
CA GLN A 368 -28.05 -12.54 -12.42
C GLN A 368 -29.41 -12.69 -11.73
N GLU A 369 -29.56 -13.64 -10.80
CA GLU A 369 -30.74 -13.75 -9.92
C GLU A 369 -30.62 -12.93 -8.63
N LYS A 370 -29.45 -12.33 -8.36
CA LYS A 370 -29.09 -11.72 -7.08
C LYS A 370 -28.79 -10.22 -7.16
N LEU A 371 -28.31 -9.76 -8.31
CA LEU A 371 -27.85 -8.39 -8.56
C LEU A 371 -28.54 -7.81 -9.80
N THR A 372 -28.66 -6.49 -9.88
CA THR A 372 -29.30 -5.81 -11.03
C THR A 372 -28.40 -5.83 -12.27
N LEU A 373 -28.97 -5.57 -13.46
CA LEU A 373 -28.16 -5.36 -14.67
C LEU A 373 -27.24 -4.13 -14.54
N THR A 374 -27.65 -3.12 -13.77
CA THR A 374 -26.79 -1.99 -13.38
C THR A 374 -25.58 -2.44 -12.57
N ASP A 375 -25.76 -3.33 -11.59
CA ASP A 375 -24.66 -3.92 -10.82
C ASP A 375 -23.71 -4.73 -11.70
N MET A 376 -24.23 -5.52 -12.64
CA MET A 376 -23.43 -6.26 -13.62
C MET A 376 -22.62 -5.34 -14.52
N GLY A 377 -23.23 -4.24 -14.99
CA GLY A 377 -22.54 -3.21 -15.76
C GLY A 377 -21.40 -2.58 -14.96
N ILE A 378 -21.64 -2.25 -13.69
CA ILE A 378 -20.62 -1.72 -12.78
C ILE A 378 -19.48 -2.72 -12.57
N LEU A 379 -19.78 -3.99 -12.27
CA LEU A 379 -18.79 -5.05 -12.07
C LEU A 379 -17.91 -5.26 -13.31
N MET A 380 -18.53 -5.45 -14.48
CA MET A 380 -17.80 -5.69 -15.73
C MET A 380 -17.03 -4.45 -16.21
N THR A 381 -17.58 -3.25 -16.05
CA THR A 381 -16.87 -2.03 -16.48
C THR A 381 -15.72 -1.69 -15.53
N ALA A 382 -15.88 -1.92 -14.22
CA ALA A 382 -14.79 -1.76 -13.27
C ALA A 382 -13.66 -2.78 -13.54
N ALA A 383 -13.98 -4.06 -13.73
CA ALA A 383 -13.00 -5.11 -14.04
C ALA A 383 -12.18 -4.80 -15.30
N VAL A 384 -12.81 -4.29 -16.37
CA VAL A 384 -12.10 -3.87 -17.60
C VAL A 384 -11.22 -2.63 -17.36
N CYS A 385 -11.60 -1.73 -16.45
CA CYS A 385 -10.93 -0.45 -16.25
C CYS A 385 -9.89 -0.40 -15.13
N HIS A 386 -9.83 -1.40 -14.25
CA HIS A 386 -9.23 -1.24 -12.92
C HIS A 386 -7.74 -0.88 -12.88
N ASP A 387 -6.97 -1.25 -13.91
CA ASP A 387 -5.50 -1.06 -14.00
C ASP A 387 -5.07 -0.18 -15.21
N LEU A 388 -5.99 0.63 -15.74
CA LEU A 388 -5.72 1.48 -16.90
C LEU A 388 -4.50 2.39 -16.69
N ASP A 389 -3.57 2.35 -17.65
CA ASP A 389 -2.31 3.11 -17.63
C ASP A 389 -1.36 2.77 -16.44
N HIS A 390 -1.48 1.57 -15.83
CA HIS A 390 -0.56 1.13 -14.77
C HIS A 390 0.92 1.24 -15.19
N PRO A 391 1.79 1.87 -14.37
CA PRO A 391 3.13 2.25 -14.81
C PRO A 391 4.20 1.16 -14.65
N GLY A 392 3.86 0.00 -14.08
CA GLY A 392 4.82 -1.07 -13.78
C GLY A 392 5.45 -0.99 -12.37
N TYR A 393 4.94 -0.11 -11.50
CA TYR A 393 5.48 0.15 -10.17
C TYR A 393 4.34 0.53 -9.20
N ASN A 394 4.23 -0.15 -8.06
CA ASN A 394 3.11 -0.06 -7.13
C ASN A 394 3.06 1.26 -6.32
N ASN A 395 1.98 1.46 -5.56
CA ASN A 395 1.75 2.66 -4.73
C ASN A 395 2.93 3.00 -3.80
N THR A 396 3.58 2.00 -3.21
CA THR A 396 4.77 2.19 -2.34
C THR A 396 5.91 2.86 -3.10
N TYR A 397 6.18 2.44 -4.33
CA TYR A 397 7.16 3.13 -5.18
C TYR A 397 6.73 4.56 -5.52
N GLN A 398 5.46 4.75 -5.93
CA GLN A 398 4.95 6.09 -6.28
C GLN A 398 5.19 7.10 -5.15
N ILE A 399 4.85 6.70 -3.91
CA ILE A 399 4.96 7.53 -2.70
C ILE A 399 6.43 7.74 -2.30
N ASN A 400 7.24 6.67 -2.23
CA ASN A 400 8.65 6.77 -1.84
C ASN A 400 9.48 7.60 -2.83
N ALA A 401 9.26 7.41 -4.14
CA ALA A 401 9.90 8.19 -5.20
C ALA A 401 9.27 9.58 -5.41
N ARG A 402 8.15 9.87 -4.73
CA ARG A 402 7.38 11.13 -4.83
C ARG A 402 7.03 11.49 -6.27
N THR A 403 6.52 10.50 -7.01
CA THR A 403 6.18 10.66 -8.43
C THR A 403 5.04 11.65 -8.63
N GLU A 404 4.81 12.06 -9.88
CA GLU A 404 3.70 12.96 -10.21
C GLU A 404 2.34 12.39 -9.75
N LEU A 405 2.13 11.07 -9.81
CA LEU A 405 0.89 10.44 -9.35
C LEU A 405 0.72 10.56 -7.83
N ALA A 406 1.76 10.26 -7.05
CA ALA A 406 1.73 10.41 -5.59
C ALA A 406 1.46 11.87 -5.18
N VAL A 407 2.14 12.84 -5.81
CA VAL A 407 1.91 14.27 -5.56
C VAL A 407 0.50 14.70 -5.98
N ARG A 408 -0.03 14.20 -7.10
CA ARG A 408 -1.37 14.53 -7.61
C ARG A 408 -2.48 14.02 -6.70
N TYR A 409 -2.33 12.80 -6.18
CA TYR A 409 -3.33 12.14 -5.33
C TYR A 409 -3.05 12.23 -3.82
N ASN A 410 -1.99 12.93 -3.42
CA ASN A 410 -1.60 13.18 -2.03
C ASN A 410 -1.40 11.88 -1.24
N ASP A 411 -0.68 10.93 -1.86
CA ASP A 411 -0.35 9.59 -1.32
C ASP A 411 -1.55 8.66 -1.02
N ILE A 412 -2.80 9.07 -1.34
CA ILE A 412 -4.02 8.26 -1.14
C ILE A 412 -4.33 7.46 -2.42
N SER A 413 -4.12 6.14 -2.37
CA SER A 413 -4.30 5.17 -3.48
C SER A 413 -3.95 5.77 -4.87
N PRO A 414 -2.70 6.25 -5.10
CA PRO A 414 -2.39 7.05 -6.29
C PRO A 414 -2.63 6.35 -7.62
N LEU A 415 -2.43 5.03 -7.69
CA LEU A 415 -2.63 4.24 -8.90
C LEU A 415 -4.11 4.03 -9.20
N GLU A 416 -4.89 3.58 -8.23
CA GLU A 416 -6.30 3.26 -8.39
C GLU A 416 -7.13 4.52 -8.71
N ASN A 417 -6.75 5.67 -8.12
CA ASN A 417 -7.29 6.97 -8.53
C ASN A 417 -6.92 7.33 -9.99
N HIS A 418 -5.70 7.01 -10.43
CA HIS A 418 -5.26 7.22 -11.81
C HIS A 418 -6.00 6.33 -12.81
N HIS A 419 -6.12 5.03 -12.55
CA HIS A 419 -6.85 4.08 -13.37
C HIS A 419 -8.31 4.52 -13.56
N CYS A 420 -8.95 4.91 -12.45
CA CYS A 420 -10.30 5.45 -12.48
C CYS A 420 -10.39 6.78 -13.25
N ALA A 421 -9.42 7.68 -13.09
CA ALA A 421 -9.38 8.94 -13.85
C ALA A 421 -9.24 8.70 -15.36
N VAL A 422 -8.38 7.76 -15.78
CA VAL A 422 -8.19 7.38 -17.19
C VAL A 422 -9.46 6.73 -17.75
N ALA A 423 -10.10 5.81 -17.00
CA ALA A 423 -11.36 5.19 -17.40
C ALA A 423 -12.43 6.22 -17.79
N PHE A 424 -12.59 7.26 -16.96
CA PHE A 424 -13.57 8.31 -17.21
C PHE A 424 -13.11 9.39 -18.19
N GLN A 425 -11.81 9.54 -18.44
CA GLN A 425 -11.32 10.32 -19.59
C GLN A 425 -11.69 9.63 -20.90
N ILE A 426 -11.50 8.30 -21.02
CA ILE A 426 -11.92 7.52 -22.19
C ILE A 426 -13.44 7.62 -22.38
N LEU A 427 -14.23 7.42 -21.32
CA LEU A 427 -15.69 7.55 -21.38
C LEU A 427 -16.19 8.99 -21.64
N SER A 428 -15.33 10.01 -21.51
CA SER A 428 -15.69 11.39 -21.88
C SER A 428 -15.61 11.66 -23.39
N LEU A 429 -14.93 10.79 -24.15
CA LEU A 429 -14.88 10.86 -25.61
C LEU A 429 -16.22 10.36 -26.19
N PRO A 430 -16.97 11.16 -26.97
CA PRO A 430 -18.28 10.76 -27.50
C PRO A 430 -18.26 9.45 -28.30
N GLU A 431 -17.16 9.14 -28.99
CA GLU A 431 -16.97 7.94 -29.78
C GLU A 431 -16.64 6.67 -28.97
N CYS A 432 -16.31 6.82 -27.68
CA CYS A 432 -16.01 5.73 -26.73
C CYS A 432 -16.98 5.70 -25.52
N ASN A 433 -17.94 6.61 -25.44
CA ASN A 433 -18.88 6.68 -24.33
C ASN A 433 -19.98 5.61 -24.47
N ILE A 434 -19.73 4.42 -23.93
CA ILE A 434 -20.72 3.32 -23.90
C ILE A 434 -21.98 3.65 -23.08
N PHE A 435 -21.94 4.68 -22.21
CA PHE A 435 -23.07 5.14 -21.42
C PHE A 435 -23.76 6.39 -21.99
N ALA A 436 -23.47 6.78 -23.23
CA ALA A 436 -24.01 8.00 -23.86
C ALA A 436 -25.55 8.07 -23.93
N ASN A 437 -26.23 6.91 -23.85
CA ASN A 437 -27.69 6.80 -23.91
C ASN A 437 -28.34 6.50 -22.55
N VAL A 438 -27.55 6.48 -21.47
CA VAL A 438 -28.03 6.32 -20.08
C VAL A 438 -28.42 7.70 -19.53
N ASP A 439 -29.46 7.77 -18.69
CA ASP A 439 -29.86 9.02 -18.06
C ASP A 439 -28.82 9.51 -17.01
N LEU A 440 -28.92 10.78 -16.63
CA LEU A 440 -27.92 11.42 -15.78
C LEU A 440 -27.86 10.84 -14.36
N GLU A 441 -28.97 10.37 -13.78
CA GLU A 441 -28.96 9.81 -12.42
C GLU A 441 -28.44 8.37 -12.42
N ALA A 442 -28.86 7.55 -13.38
CA ALA A 442 -28.27 6.22 -13.58
C ALA A 442 -26.76 6.31 -13.90
N PHE A 443 -26.32 7.26 -14.72
CA PHE A 443 -24.89 7.48 -14.98
C PHE A 443 -24.11 7.87 -13.73
N LYS A 444 -24.68 8.72 -12.84
CA LYS A 444 -24.04 9.03 -11.54
C LYS A 444 -23.90 7.80 -10.66
N GLN A 445 -24.91 6.94 -10.60
CA GLN A 445 -24.88 5.69 -9.84
C GLN A 445 -23.83 4.72 -10.39
N ILE A 446 -23.82 4.51 -11.72
CA ILE A 446 -22.81 3.69 -12.42
C ILE A 446 -21.40 4.23 -12.16
N ARG A 447 -21.21 5.54 -12.31
CA ARG A 447 -19.93 6.21 -12.03
C ARG A 447 -19.48 5.99 -10.59
N GLN A 448 -20.35 6.21 -9.62
CA GLN A 448 -20.03 6.01 -8.20
C GLN A 448 -19.67 4.56 -7.90
N GLY A 449 -20.41 3.60 -8.46
CA GLY A 449 -20.12 2.18 -8.35
C GLY A 449 -18.74 1.83 -8.88
N ILE A 450 -18.42 2.23 -10.12
CA ILE A 450 -17.12 1.96 -10.75
C ILE A 450 -15.98 2.61 -9.96
N ILE A 451 -16.14 3.85 -9.47
CA ILE A 451 -15.15 4.49 -8.57
C ILE A 451 -14.92 3.65 -7.33
N THR A 452 -15.99 3.23 -6.63
CA THR A 452 -15.89 2.43 -5.41
C THR A 452 -15.19 1.09 -5.66
N LEU A 453 -15.43 0.44 -6.81
CA LEU A 453 -14.82 -0.85 -7.13
C LEU A 453 -13.35 -0.75 -7.54
N ILE A 454 -12.98 0.25 -8.35
CA ILE A 454 -11.56 0.46 -8.72
C ILE A 454 -10.76 0.88 -7.49
N LEU A 455 -11.27 1.78 -6.63
CA LEU A 455 -10.60 2.14 -5.37
C LEU A 455 -10.62 1.03 -4.30
N ALA A 456 -11.25 -0.11 -4.58
CA ALA A 456 -11.22 -1.30 -3.73
C ALA A 456 -10.11 -2.30 -4.14
N THR A 457 -9.53 -2.22 -5.34
CA THR A 457 -8.44 -3.13 -5.75
C THR A 457 -7.16 -2.90 -4.94
N ASP A 458 -6.90 -1.66 -4.48
CA ASP A 458 -5.79 -1.32 -3.58
C ASP A 458 -5.64 -2.34 -2.44
N MET A 459 -4.51 -3.07 -2.45
CA MET A 459 -4.25 -4.13 -1.49
C MET A 459 -3.88 -3.62 -0.10
N ALA A 460 -3.53 -2.33 0.06
CA ALA A 460 -3.42 -1.71 1.39
C ALA A 460 -4.76 -1.73 2.15
N ARG A 461 -5.89 -1.77 1.42
CA ARG A 461 -7.24 -1.81 1.99
C ARG A 461 -7.84 -3.23 2.09
N HIS A 462 -7.08 -4.27 1.77
CA HIS A 462 -7.59 -5.65 1.77
C HIS A 462 -8.20 -6.06 3.12
N GLY A 463 -7.50 -5.81 4.24
CA GLY A 463 -8.00 -6.15 5.57
C GLY A 463 -9.28 -5.40 5.95
N GLU A 464 -9.32 -4.08 5.72
CA GLU A 464 -10.49 -3.21 5.95
C GLU A 464 -11.74 -3.75 5.25
N ILE A 465 -11.60 -4.07 3.94
CA ILE A 465 -12.71 -4.51 3.09
C ILE A 465 -13.17 -5.92 3.48
N LEU A 466 -12.22 -6.85 3.68
CA LEU A 466 -12.53 -8.23 4.01
C LEU A 466 -13.17 -8.36 5.40
N ASP A 467 -12.72 -7.60 6.39
CA ASP A 467 -13.33 -7.62 7.73
C ASP A 467 -14.72 -6.97 7.75
N SER A 468 -14.96 -5.92 6.95
CA SER A 468 -16.30 -5.36 6.73
C SER A 468 -17.25 -6.39 6.09
N PHE A 469 -16.75 -7.22 5.18
CA PHE A 469 -17.54 -8.29 4.55
C PHE A 469 -17.81 -9.45 5.51
N LYS A 470 -16.82 -9.91 6.27
CA LYS A 470 -17.00 -10.95 7.31
C LYS A 470 -18.06 -10.58 8.34
N GLN A 471 -18.17 -9.30 8.72
CA GLN A 471 -19.22 -8.83 9.64
C GLN A 471 -20.64 -8.91 9.06
N LYS A 472 -20.77 -8.92 7.73
CA LYS A 472 -22.06 -8.93 7.00
C LYS A 472 -22.46 -10.31 6.49
N VAL A 473 -21.49 -11.20 6.27
CA VAL A 473 -21.68 -12.45 5.50
C VAL A 473 -22.65 -13.44 6.15
N ASP A 474 -22.61 -13.59 7.48
CA ASP A 474 -23.43 -14.58 8.19
C ASP A 474 -24.92 -14.19 8.28
N ASN A 475 -25.25 -12.92 8.01
CA ASN A 475 -26.62 -12.39 7.93
C ASN A 475 -26.79 -11.52 6.67
N PHE A 476 -26.31 -12.03 5.52
CA PHE A 476 -26.23 -11.23 4.31
C PHE A 476 -27.61 -10.99 3.66
N ASP A 477 -27.91 -9.74 3.34
CA ASP A 477 -29.16 -9.30 2.70
C ASP A 477 -28.87 -8.71 1.32
N PHE A 478 -29.37 -9.36 0.27
CA PHE A 478 -29.24 -8.89 -1.13
C PHE A 478 -30.12 -7.67 -1.45
N THR A 479 -31.04 -7.26 -0.56
CA THR A 479 -31.82 -6.03 -0.69
C THR A 479 -31.16 -4.82 -0.02
N ASN A 480 -30.09 -5.04 0.75
CA ASN A 480 -29.34 -4.00 1.44
C ASN A 480 -28.17 -3.49 0.56
N GLU A 481 -28.22 -2.21 0.18
CA GLU A 481 -27.22 -1.57 -0.69
C GLU A 481 -25.79 -1.59 -0.12
N GLU A 482 -25.61 -1.52 1.20
CA GLU A 482 -24.28 -1.59 1.83
C GLU A 482 -23.72 -3.02 1.75
N HIS A 483 -24.57 -4.03 1.96
CA HIS A 483 -24.19 -5.44 1.82
C HIS A 483 -23.81 -5.75 0.36
N VAL A 484 -24.65 -5.36 -0.60
CA VAL A 484 -24.38 -5.53 -2.04
C VAL A 484 -23.13 -4.76 -2.47
N THR A 485 -22.90 -3.55 -1.97
CA THR A 485 -21.67 -2.78 -2.27
C THR A 485 -20.43 -3.47 -1.70
N CYS A 486 -20.51 -3.99 -0.47
CA CYS A 486 -19.43 -4.75 0.16
C CYS A 486 -19.13 -6.04 -0.60
N LEU A 487 -20.15 -6.79 -1.02
CA LEU A 487 -19.99 -7.96 -1.88
C LEU A 487 -19.34 -7.61 -3.22
N LYS A 488 -19.78 -6.55 -3.92
CA LYS A 488 -19.17 -6.15 -5.20
C LYS A 488 -17.69 -5.77 -5.05
N MET A 489 -17.30 -5.12 -3.94
CA MET A 489 -15.89 -4.84 -3.63
C MET A 489 -15.09 -6.14 -3.40
N VAL A 490 -15.65 -7.14 -2.71
CA VAL A 490 -14.97 -8.43 -2.55
C VAL A 490 -14.91 -9.21 -3.86
N LEU A 491 -15.97 -9.19 -4.69
CA LEU A 491 -16.00 -9.86 -5.99
C LEU A 491 -14.93 -9.33 -6.96
N ILE A 492 -14.77 -8.00 -7.08
CA ILE A 492 -13.71 -7.45 -7.95
C ILE A 492 -12.32 -7.81 -7.41
N LYS A 493 -12.09 -7.75 -6.09
CA LYS A 493 -10.83 -8.20 -5.49
C LYS A 493 -10.58 -9.70 -5.70
N CYS A 494 -11.60 -10.55 -5.58
CA CYS A 494 -11.50 -11.97 -5.93
C CYS A 494 -11.03 -12.16 -7.36
N CYS A 495 -11.60 -11.42 -8.32
CA CYS A 495 -11.25 -11.55 -9.75
C CYS A 495 -9.86 -10.99 -10.08
N ASP A 496 -9.49 -9.88 -9.46
CA ASP A 496 -8.20 -9.19 -9.57
C ASP A 496 -7.04 -10.15 -9.27
N ILE A 497 -7.02 -10.72 -8.06
CA ILE A 497 -5.96 -11.63 -7.62
C ILE A 497 -6.28 -13.13 -7.88
N SER A 498 -7.08 -13.43 -8.91
CA SER A 498 -7.60 -14.79 -9.18
C SER A 498 -6.66 -15.76 -9.90
N ASN A 499 -5.43 -15.39 -10.25
CA ASN A 499 -4.59 -16.22 -11.13
C ASN A 499 -4.40 -17.66 -10.62
N GLU A 500 -4.18 -17.84 -9.32
CA GLU A 500 -4.01 -19.16 -8.66
C GLU A 500 -5.31 -19.97 -8.49
N VAL A 501 -6.46 -19.43 -8.93
CA VAL A 501 -7.72 -20.20 -9.08
C VAL A 501 -7.73 -20.99 -10.39
N ARG A 502 -6.95 -20.55 -11.39
CA ARG A 502 -6.90 -21.19 -12.72
C ARG A 502 -6.09 -22.50 -12.63
N PRO A 503 -6.26 -23.43 -13.61
CA PRO A 503 -5.39 -24.60 -13.73
C PRO A 503 -3.92 -24.20 -13.71
N THR A 504 -3.05 -25.03 -13.11
CA THR A 504 -1.63 -24.72 -12.86
C THR A 504 -0.91 -24.26 -14.13
N GLU A 505 -1.19 -24.88 -15.28
CA GLU A 505 -0.57 -24.55 -16.57
C GLU A 505 -0.92 -23.14 -17.07
N VAL A 506 -2.05 -22.60 -16.59
CA VAL A 506 -2.56 -21.25 -16.90
C VAL A 506 -2.14 -20.24 -15.83
N ALA A 507 -2.09 -20.66 -14.56
CA ALA A 507 -1.70 -19.84 -13.42
C ALA A 507 -0.18 -19.60 -13.36
N GLU A 508 0.62 -20.65 -13.54
CA GLU A 508 2.06 -20.64 -13.30
C GLU A 508 2.83 -19.55 -14.08
N PRO A 509 2.57 -19.28 -15.38
CA PRO A 509 3.27 -18.25 -16.13
C PRO A 509 3.01 -16.83 -15.60
N TRP A 510 1.86 -16.59 -14.94
CA TRP A 510 1.58 -15.28 -14.34
C TRP A 510 2.49 -14.95 -13.18
N VAL A 511 3.00 -15.96 -12.47
CA VAL A 511 3.94 -15.75 -11.35
C VAL A 511 5.30 -15.29 -11.85
N ASP A 512 5.75 -15.81 -12.99
CA ASP A 512 7.00 -15.36 -13.62
C ASP A 512 6.86 -13.90 -14.11
N CYS A 513 5.72 -13.55 -14.71
CA CYS A 513 5.38 -12.16 -15.05
C CYS A 513 5.32 -11.23 -13.82
N LEU A 514 4.71 -11.68 -12.72
CA LEU A 514 4.60 -10.92 -11.46
C LEU A 514 5.99 -10.64 -10.88
N LEU A 515 6.83 -11.67 -10.81
CA LEU A 515 8.20 -11.55 -10.30
C LEU A 515 9.06 -10.68 -11.21
N GLU A 516 8.93 -10.76 -12.54
CA GLU A 516 9.64 -9.86 -13.45
C GLU A 516 9.31 -8.38 -13.14
N GLU A 517 8.03 -8.04 -12.97
CA GLU A 517 7.61 -6.68 -12.67
C GLU A 517 8.03 -6.23 -11.25
N TYR A 518 7.87 -7.10 -10.25
CA TYR A 518 8.31 -6.82 -8.87
C TYR A 518 9.83 -6.62 -8.79
N PHE A 519 10.61 -7.41 -9.54
CA PHE A 519 12.06 -7.27 -9.56
C PHE A 519 12.52 -6.04 -10.35
N MET A 520 11.82 -5.64 -11.42
CA MET A 520 12.08 -4.33 -12.05
C MET A 520 11.87 -3.17 -11.08
N GLN A 521 10.83 -3.23 -10.24
CA GLN A 521 10.63 -2.24 -9.19
C GLN A 521 11.76 -2.29 -8.14
N SER A 522 12.06 -3.45 -7.55
CA SER A 522 13.04 -3.51 -6.46
C SER A 522 14.48 -3.24 -6.91
N ASP A 523 14.86 -3.65 -8.11
CA ASP A 523 16.16 -3.29 -8.71
C ASP A 523 16.26 -1.77 -8.91
N ARG A 524 15.15 -1.11 -9.30
CA ARG A 524 15.08 0.35 -9.43
C ARG A 524 15.13 1.05 -8.07
N GLU A 525 14.38 0.58 -7.07
CA GLU A 525 14.42 1.08 -5.69
C GLU A 525 15.85 1.01 -5.12
N LYS A 526 16.56 -0.12 -5.31
CA LYS A 526 17.98 -0.25 -4.95
C LYS A 526 18.84 0.81 -5.64
N SER A 527 18.62 1.06 -6.94
CA SER A 527 19.39 2.03 -7.73
C SER A 527 19.13 3.49 -7.36
N GLU A 528 17.91 3.82 -6.92
CA GLU A 528 17.47 5.17 -6.53
C GLU A 528 17.69 5.44 -5.02
N GLY A 529 18.12 4.43 -4.25
CA GLY A 529 18.35 4.54 -2.81
C GLY A 529 17.06 4.54 -1.98
N LEU A 530 15.98 3.98 -2.51
CA LEU A 530 14.66 3.89 -1.88
C LEU A 530 14.52 2.62 -1.01
N PRO A 531 13.57 2.57 -0.07
CA PRO A 531 13.27 1.35 0.69
C PRO A 531 12.77 0.24 -0.24
N VAL A 532 13.31 -0.98 -0.07
CA VAL A 532 12.93 -2.17 -0.84
C VAL A 532 12.10 -3.10 0.04
N ALA A 533 10.94 -3.54 -0.46
CA ALA A 533 10.11 -4.53 0.23
C ALA A 533 10.73 -5.94 0.16
N PRO A 534 10.89 -6.68 1.28
CA PRO A 534 11.52 -8.01 1.26
C PRO A 534 10.84 -9.04 0.35
N PHE A 535 9.52 -8.95 0.16
CA PHE A 535 8.73 -9.84 -0.71
C PHE A 535 8.79 -9.45 -2.19
N MET A 536 9.49 -8.37 -2.54
CA MET A 536 9.76 -7.96 -3.93
C MET A 536 11.26 -8.07 -4.26
N ASP A 537 12.10 -8.50 -3.32
CA ASP A 537 13.55 -8.48 -3.48
C ASP A 537 14.04 -9.72 -4.24
N ARG A 538 14.60 -9.49 -5.44
CA ARG A 538 15.20 -10.53 -6.31
C ARG A 538 16.19 -11.43 -5.57
N ASP A 539 16.90 -10.91 -4.56
CA ASP A 539 17.91 -11.66 -3.80
C ASP A 539 17.30 -12.54 -2.69
N LYS A 540 15.99 -12.48 -2.44
CA LYS A 540 15.29 -13.16 -1.33
C LYS A 540 14.07 -13.98 -1.75
N VAL A 541 13.48 -13.70 -2.91
CA VAL A 541 12.19 -14.26 -3.32
C VAL A 541 12.40 -15.36 -4.37
N THR A 542 11.93 -16.57 -4.05
CA THR A 542 11.69 -17.64 -5.04
C THR A 542 10.20 -17.75 -5.34
N LYS A 543 9.88 -18.34 -6.50
CA LYS A 543 8.52 -18.62 -6.97
C LYS A 543 7.60 -19.21 -5.89
N PRO A 544 7.94 -20.33 -5.20
CA PRO A 544 7.08 -20.85 -4.13
C PRO A 544 6.98 -19.90 -2.93
N THR A 545 8.05 -19.20 -2.54
CA THR A 545 7.97 -18.28 -1.37
C THR A 545 7.05 -17.08 -1.59
N ALA A 546 6.91 -16.61 -2.84
CA ALA A 546 5.93 -15.57 -3.18
C ALA A 546 4.49 -16.10 -3.04
N GLN A 547 4.23 -17.29 -3.57
CA GLN A 547 2.86 -17.81 -3.70
C GLN A 547 2.30 -18.42 -2.41
N ILE A 548 3.06 -19.22 -1.65
CA ILE A 548 2.57 -19.90 -0.43
C ILE A 548 1.90 -18.92 0.53
N GLY A 549 2.59 -17.83 0.88
CA GLY A 549 2.08 -16.85 1.84
C GLY A 549 0.84 -16.12 1.30
N PHE A 550 0.85 -15.77 0.01
CA PHE A 550 -0.26 -15.09 -0.64
C PHE A 550 -1.51 -15.97 -0.74
N ILE A 551 -1.37 -17.21 -1.20
CA ILE A 551 -2.48 -18.16 -1.28
C ILE A 551 -3.06 -18.44 0.11
N LYS A 552 -2.20 -18.74 1.08
CA LYS A 552 -2.58 -19.18 2.43
C LYS A 552 -3.22 -18.09 3.29
N PHE A 553 -2.75 -16.84 3.17
CA PHE A 553 -3.17 -15.75 4.06
C PHE A 553 -4.01 -14.66 3.38
N VAL A 554 -4.08 -14.62 2.05
CA VAL A 554 -4.87 -13.64 1.29
C VAL A 554 -5.98 -14.32 0.49
N LEU A 555 -5.63 -15.27 -0.39
CA LEU A 555 -6.61 -15.88 -1.31
C LEU A 555 -7.60 -16.79 -0.59
N ILE A 556 -7.11 -17.86 0.07
CA ILE A 556 -7.99 -18.84 0.73
C ILE A 556 -8.95 -18.16 1.72
N PRO A 557 -8.54 -17.28 2.66
CA PRO A 557 -9.47 -16.64 3.58
C PRO A 557 -10.52 -15.74 2.90
N MET A 558 -10.17 -15.08 1.79
CA MET A 558 -11.11 -14.25 1.03
C MET A 558 -12.13 -15.12 0.30
N PHE A 559 -11.68 -16.14 -0.44
CA PHE A 559 -12.57 -17.05 -1.17
C PHE A 559 -13.43 -17.92 -0.24
N GLU A 560 -12.92 -18.40 0.90
CA GLU A 560 -13.72 -19.09 1.93
C GLU A 560 -14.80 -18.17 2.54
N THR A 561 -14.54 -16.86 2.63
CA THR A 561 -15.59 -15.91 3.06
C THR A 561 -16.67 -15.75 1.98
N VAL A 562 -16.33 -15.72 0.69
CA VAL A 562 -17.31 -15.68 -0.41
C VAL A 562 -18.09 -17.00 -0.52
N MET A 563 -17.44 -18.14 -0.25
CA MET A 563 -18.02 -19.49 -0.27
C MET A 563 -19.19 -19.65 0.71
N LYS A 564 -19.22 -18.88 1.82
CA LYS A 564 -20.38 -18.83 2.72
C LYS A 564 -21.68 -18.37 2.03
N LEU A 565 -21.59 -17.52 1.01
CA LEU A 565 -22.75 -17.08 0.21
C LEU A 565 -22.97 -17.94 -1.04
N PHE A 566 -21.88 -18.45 -1.61
CA PHE A 566 -21.88 -19.22 -2.86
C PHE A 566 -21.10 -20.54 -2.69
N PRO A 567 -21.67 -21.56 -2.03
CA PRO A 567 -20.95 -22.80 -1.71
C PRO A 567 -20.37 -23.53 -2.92
N GLN A 568 -20.96 -23.35 -4.10
CA GLN A 568 -20.49 -23.95 -5.35
C GLN A 568 -19.10 -23.49 -5.81
N ILE A 569 -18.52 -22.44 -5.22
CA ILE A 569 -17.13 -22.05 -5.49
C ILE A 569 -16.11 -22.92 -4.75
N GLU A 570 -16.53 -23.79 -3.82
CA GLU A 570 -15.60 -24.65 -3.09
C GLU A 570 -14.80 -25.55 -4.05
N GLU A 571 -15.50 -26.35 -4.86
CA GLU A 571 -14.90 -27.26 -5.83
C GLU A 571 -14.15 -26.53 -6.96
N ILE A 572 -14.70 -25.41 -7.43
CA ILE A 572 -14.24 -24.74 -8.66
C ILE A 572 -13.17 -23.68 -8.38
N MET A 573 -13.04 -23.17 -7.15
CA MET A 573 -12.14 -22.06 -6.82
C MET A 573 -11.33 -22.26 -5.53
N VAL A 574 -11.96 -22.74 -4.44
CA VAL A 574 -11.24 -22.92 -3.16
C VAL A 574 -10.34 -24.15 -3.19
N GLN A 575 -10.79 -25.25 -3.81
CA GLN A 575 -9.98 -26.46 -3.91
C GLN A 575 -8.74 -26.27 -4.79
N PRO A 576 -8.80 -25.66 -6.00
CA PRO A 576 -7.61 -25.29 -6.77
C PRO A 576 -6.60 -24.43 -5.98
N LEU A 577 -7.06 -23.49 -5.13
CA LEU A 577 -6.18 -22.72 -4.27
C LEU A 577 -5.50 -23.58 -3.18
N ARG A 578 -6.20 -24.57 -2.63
CA ARG A 578 -5.60 -25.53 -1.67
C ARG A 578 -4.57 -26.42 -2.37
N ASP A 579 -4.88 -26.90 -3.57
CA ASP A 579 -3.98 -27.74 -4.37
C ASP A 579 -2.73 -26.94 -4.83
N SER A 580 -2.91 -25.70 -5.28
CA SER A 580 -1.80 -24.78 -5.64
C SER A 580 -0.90 -24.46 -4.43
N ARG A 581 -1.48 -24.19 -3.25
CA ARG A 581 -0.71 -24.03 -2.00
C ARG A 581 0.18 -25.25 -1.76
N ASP A 582 -0.39 -26.45 -1.82
CA ASP A 582 0.33 -27.68 -1.50
C ASP A 582 1.43 -27.97 -2.53
N HIS A 583 1.16 -27.71 -3.81
CA HIS A 583 2.16 -27.75 -4.89
C HIS A 583 3.35 -26.80 -4.64
N TYR A 584 3.11 -25.54 -4.24
CA TYR A 584 4.20 -24.63 -3.92
C TYR A 584 4.91 -24.99 -2.60
N GLU A 585 4.21 -25.53 -1.59
CA GLU A 585 4.84 -26.05 -0.36
C GLU A 585 5.77 -27.26 -0.66
N GLU A 586 5.44 -28.10 -1.64
CA GLU A 586 6.32 -29.16 -2.17
C GLU A 586 7.52 -28.59 -2.95
N LEU A 587 7.29 -27.66 -3.89
CA LEU A 587 8.37 -26.99 -4.64
C LEU A 587 9.38 -26.31 -3.70
N LYS A 588 8.91 -25.67 -2.62
CA LYS A 588 9.80 -25.05 -1.62
C LYS A 588 10.71 -26.08 -0.93
N GLN A 589 10.20 -27.26 -0.61
CA GLN A 589 11.01 -28.32 0.01
C GLN A 589 12.10 -28.82 -0.95
N ILE A 590 11.82 -28.85 -2.25
CA ILE A 590 12.80 -29.19 -3.29
C ILE A 590 13.87 -28.09 -3.40
N ASP A 591 13.48 -26.81 -3.45
CA ASP A 591 14.39 -25.66 -3.47
C ASP A 591 15.33 -25.65 -2.25
N ASP A 592 14.78 -25.87 -1.04
CA ASP A 592 15.54 -25.94 0.21
C ASP A 592 16.57 -27.09 0.14
N ALA A 593 16.14 -28.30 -0.26
CA ALA A 593 17.00 -29.48 -0.33
C ALA A 593 18.11 -29.37 -1.40
N MET A 594 17.83 -28.76 -2.55
CA MET A 594 18.85 -28.45 -3.56
C MET A 594 19.86 -27.43 -3.03
N THR A 595 19.38 -26.41 -2.32
CA THR A 595 20.23 -25.38 -1.70
C THR A 595 21.18 -26.00 -0.68
N GLU A 596 20.67 -26.80 0.27
CA GLU A 596 21.49 -27.52 1.26
C GLU A 596 22.53 -28.43 0.60
N SER A 597 22.12 -29.21 -0.43
CA SER A 597 23.03 -30.08 -1.19
C SER A 597 24.17 -29.29 -1.85
N SER A 598 23.91 -28.07 -2.32
CA SER A 598 24.92 -27.20 -2.93
C SER A 598 25.91 -26.59 -1.92
N PHE A 599 25.55 -26.52 -0.62
CA PHE A 599 26.43 -26.14 0.48
C PHE A 599 27.28 -27.32 0.99
N VAL A 600 26.78 -28.56 0.92
CA VAL A 600 27.53 -29.77 1.32
C VAL A 600 28.61 -30.15 0.28
N LEU A 601 28.48 -29.69 -0.96
CA LEU A 601 29.43 -29.95 -2.05
C LEU A 601 30.53 -28.86 -2.21
N LYS A 602 30.62 -27.89 -1.31
CA LYS A 602 31.63 -26.81 -1.28
C LYS A 602 32.52 -26.88 -0.05
#